data_AF-A0A954INZ3-F1
#
_entry.id   AF-A0A954INZ3-F1
#
_cell.length_a   1.000
_cell.length_b   1.000
_cell.length_c   1.000
_cell.angle_alpha   90.00
_cell.angle_beta   90.00
_cell.angle_gamma   90.00
#
_symmetry.space_group_name_H-M   'P 1'
#
loop_
_entity.id
_entity.type
_entity.pdbx_description
1 polymer ?
#
loop_
_entity_poly.entity_id
_entity_poly.type
_entity_poly.pdbx_seq_one_letter_code
_entity_poly.pdbx_strand_id
1 'polypeptide(L)'
;MIIDPITPQFAAEVGGVDLARPLGNSDWKTIQDAFWQYSVLVFPDQHLSIEQHLAFAKKWGTLQTSIEQFRPGSQLRVPAEIADVSNLTYGDKIWAEESPRRLHEMANRLWHTDNSFRTVPALASLLYARSIPPVGGRTEFADLRGAYDSLSDELKDQLQGQAAEHCIRYSRARIGFTNFSQQEIESMPPVAQAVVRRIPQSGRKTLYLASHARHIIGMPDQEGRDRVDELIAHATKPENIYIHRWRV
;
A
#
# COMPACT_ATOMS: atom_id res chain seq x y z
N MET A 1 -15.52 10.52 -19.26
CA MET A 1 -15.06 9.65 -18.16
C MET A 1 -16.26 9.02 -17.48
N ILE A 2 -16.15 7.75 -17.10
CA ILE A 2 -17.19 6.96 -16.43
C ILE A 2 -16.57 6.38 -15.17
N ILE A 3 -17.27 6.45 -14.05
CA ILE A 3 -16.88 5.81 -12.79
C ILE A 3 -17.88 4.69 -12.53
N ASP A 4 -17.42 3.44 -12.59
CA ASP A 4 -18.25 2.25 -12.36
C ASP A 4 -17.87 1.62 -11.01
N PRO A 5 -18.70 1.76 -9.96
CA PRO A 5 -18.39 1.25 -8.63
C PRO A 5 -18.31 -0.28 -8.64
N ILE A 6 -17.20 -0.84 -8.14
CA ILE A 6 -17.07 -2.29 -7.92
C ILE A 6 -17.82 -2.69 -6.65
N THR A 7 -17.72 -1.85 -5.62
CA THR A 7 -18.62 -1.90 -4.46
C THR A 7 -19.19 -0.49 -4.19
N PRO A 8 -20.28 -0.35 -3.41
CA PRO A 8 -20.95 0.93 -3.23
C PRO A 8 -20.07 2.07 -2.71
N GLN A 9 -19.03 1.74 -1.92
CA GLN A 9 -18.17 2.74 -1.28
C GLN A 9 -16.67 2.43 -1.39
N PHE A 10 -16.27 1.35 -2.06
CA PHE A 10 -14.87 0.94 -2.15
C PHE A 10 -14.56 0.26 -3.49
N ALA A 11 -13.43 0.62 -4.09
CA ALA A 11 -13.02 0.22 -5.43
C ALA A 11 -13.98 0.66 -6.55
N ALA A 12 -13.44 1.26 -7.61
CA ALA A 12 -14.19 1.60 -8.82
C ALA A 12 -13.33 1.42 -10.07
N GLU A 13 -13.95 1.03 -11.18
CA GLU A 13 -13.35 1.05 -12.50
C GLU A 13 -13.56 2.43 -13.13
N VAL A 14 -12.51 2.98 -13.75
CA VAL A 14 -12.53 4.32 -14.37
C VAL A 14 -12.36 4.16 -15.88
N GLY A 15 -13.46 4.33 -16.60
CA GLY A 15 -13.51 4.20 -18.06
C GLY A 15 -13.53 5.54 -18.80
N GLY A 16 -13.26 5.49 -20.11
CA GLY A 16 -13.33 6.65 -21.00
C GLY A 16 -12.30 7.73 -20.67
N VAL A 17 -11.10 7.29 -20.25
CA VAL A 17 -9.92 8.14 -20.01
C VAL A 17 -8.66 7.43 -20.55
N ASP A 18 -7.79 8.21 -21.19
CA ASP A 18 -6.48 7.77 -21.66
C ASP A 18 -5.41 8.51 -20.82
N LEU A 19 -4.80 7.80 -19.88
CA LEU A 19 -3.79 8.36 -18.97
C LEU A 19 -2.46 8.66 -19.68
N ALA A 20 -2.29 8.23 -20.93
CA ALA A 20 -1.14 8.55 -21.76
C ALA A 20 -1.18 10.00 -22.27
N ARG A 21 -2.35 10.66 -22.19
CA ARG A 21 -2.59 12.02 -22.66
C ARG A 21 -2.69 13.02 -21.49
N PRO A 22 -2.45 14.32 -21.75
CA PRO A 22 -2.71 15.35 -20.76
C PRO A 22 -4.17 15.32 -20.27
N LEU A 23 -4.36 15.24 -18.96
CA LEU A 23 -5.67 15.31 -18.32
C LEU A 23 -6.09 16.76 -18.07
N GLY A 24 -7.29 17.14 -18.52
CA GLY A 24 -7.89 18.42 -18.18
C GLY A 24 -8.24 18.53 -16.69
N ASN A 25 -8.44 19.74 -16.19
CA ASN A 25 -8.73 19.98 -14.77
C ASN A 25 -10.02 19.30 -14.29
N SER A 26 -11.06 19.26 -15.15
CA SER A 26 -12.33 18.59 -14.83
C SER A 26 -12.16 17.08 -14.67
N ASP A 27 -11.41 16.46 -15.59
CA ASP A 27 -11.13 15.03 -15.54
C ASP A 27 -10.29 14.69 -14.31
N TRP A 28 -9.25 15.48 -14.04
CA TRP A 28 -8.42 15.30 -12.87
C TRP A 28 -9.23 15.40 -11.56
N LYS A 29 -10.11 16.41 -11.45
CA LYS A 29 -11.00 16.55 -10.28
C LYS A 29 -11.91 15.34 -10.13
N THR A 30 -12.45 14.81 -11.23
CA THR A 30 -13.30 13.61 -11.22
C THR A 30 -12.53 12.40 -10.68
N ILE A 31 -11.28 12.21 -11.11
CA ILE A 31 -10.41 11.13 -10.60
C ILE A 31 -10.13 11.32 -9.11
N GLN A 32 -9.85 12.54 -8.66
CA GLN A 32 -9.62 12.82 -7.24
C GLN A 32 -10.86 12.51 -6.40
N ASP A 33 -12.03 12.96 -6.83
CA ASP A 33 -13.30 12.72 -6.12
C ASP A 33 -13.62 11.23 -6.04
N ALA A 34 -13.42 10.51 -7.15
CA ALA A 34 -13.55 9.06 -7.18
C ALA A 34 -12.55 8.38 -6.22
N PHE A 35 -11.31 8.84 -6.13
CA PHE A 35 -10.33 8.27 -5.20
C PHE A 35 -10.71 8.51 -3.74
N TRP A 36 -11.22 9.70 -3.39
CA TRP A 36 -11.69 9.96 -2.02
C TRP A 36 -12.94 9.17 -1.65
N GLN A 37 -13.78 8.87 -2.64
CA GLN A 37 -14.97 8.04 -2.45
C GLN A 37 -14.63 6.54 -2.39
N TYR A 38 -13.82 6.02 -3.30
CA TYR A 38 -13.63 4.57 -3.50
C TYR A 38 -12.28 4.03 -3.03
N SER A 39 -11.29 4.87 -2.76
CA SER A 39 -9.91 4.54 -2.28
C SER A 39 -9.05 3.66 -3.20
N VAL A 40 -9.64 2.83 -4.06
CA VAL A 40 -8.97 2.04 -5.09
C VAL A 40 -9.62 2.39 -6.42
N LEU A 41 -8.80 2.76 -7.41
CA LEU A 41 -9.28 3.02 -8.77
C LEU A 41 -8.57 2.07 -9.73
N VAL A 42 -9.35 1.40 -10.57
CA VAL A 42 -8.86 0.51 -11.63
C VAL A 42 -8.99 1.24 -12.95
N PHE A 43 -7.87 1.41 -13.65
CA PHE A 43 -7.83 2.01 -14.99
C PHE A 43 -7.54 0.90 -15.99
N PRO A 44 -8.56 0.37 -16.68
CA PRO A 44 -8.37 -0.70 -17.64
C PRO A 44 -7.74 -0.19 -18.94
N ASP A 45 -7.11 -1.11 -19.68
CA ASP A 45 -6.65 -0.93 -21.05
C ASP A 45 -5.77 0.32 -21.25
N GLN A 46 -4.92 0.60 -20.26
CA GLN A 46 -3.94 1.68 -20.31
C GLN A 46 -2.62 1.19 -20.93
N HIS A 47 -2.09 1.94 -21.88
CA HIS A 47 -0.80 1.66 -22.52
C HIS A 47 0.17 2.82 -22.27
N LEU A 48 0.87 2.77 -21.14
CA LEU A 48 1.74 3.85 -20.66
C LEU A 48 3.22 3.54 -20.91
N SER A 49 3.95 4.54 -21.40
CA SER A 49 5.39 4.62 -21.22
C SER A 49 5.73 4.83 -19.73
N ILE A 50 7.00 4.61 -19.37
CA ILE A 50 7.49 4.88 -18.02
C ILE A 50 7.30 6.37 -17.67
N GLU A 51 7.61 7.26 -18.61
CA GLU A 51 7.47 8.70 -18.47
C GLU A 51 6.02 9.11 -18.25
N GLN A 52 5.09 8.50 -18.99
CA GLN A 52 3.64 8.76 -18.85
C GLN A 52 3.11 8.25 -17.51
N HIS A 53 3.53 7.06 -17.07
CA HIS A 53 3.16 6.55 -15.75
C HIS A 53 3.65 7.47 -14.62
N LEU A 54 4.91 7.92 -14.70
CA LEU A 54 5.48 8.87 -13.75
C LEU A 54 4.79 10.25 -13.83
N ALA A 55 4.43 10.71 -15.02
CA ALA A 55 3.71 11.97 -15.21
C ALA A 55 2.32 11.93 -14.55
N PHE A 56 1.59 10.82 -14.68
CA PHE A 56 0.32 10.64 -14.00
C PHE A 56 0.49 10.56 -12.48
N ALA A 57 1.49 9.82 -11.99
CA ALA A 57 1.81 9.74 -10.56
C ALA A 57 2.14 11.12 -9.96
N LYS A 58 2.91 11.95 -10.67
CA LYS A 58 3.27 13.32 -10.25
C LYS A 58 2.07 14.25 -10.07
N LYS A 59 0.91 13.95 -10.66
CA LYS A 59 -0.32 14.74 -10.42
C LYS A 59 -0.81 14.62 -8.97
N TRP A 60 -0.49 13.52 -8.28
CA TRP A 60 -0.85 13.30 -6.88
C TRP A 60 0.09 14.02 -5.89
N GLY A 61 1.31 14.35 -6.31
CA GLY A 61 2.30 15.04 -5.50
C GLY A 61 3.73 14.62 -5.81
N THR A 62 4.64 14.91 -4.88
CA THR A 62 6.06 14.54 -4.98
C THR A 62 6.21 13.02 -4.95
N LEU A 63 6.95 12.47 -5.91
CA LEU A 63 7.26 11.05 -5.96
C LEU A 63 8.27 10.68 -4.87
N GLN A 64 8.03 9.53 -4.25
CA GLN A 64 9.01 8.93 -3.36
C GLN A 64 9.98 8.06 -4.17
N THR A 65 11.28 8.28 -3.99
CA THR A 65 12.31 7.48 -4.65
C THR A 65 12.68 6.25 -3.81
N SER A 66 12.96 5.14 -4.48
CA SER A 66 13.43 3.91 -3.87
C SER A 66 14.75 4.13 -3.10
N ILE A 67 14.86 3.55 -1.91
CA ILE A 67 16.12 3.54 -1.16
C ILE A 67 17.16 2.60 -1.77
N GLU A 68 16.74 1.72 -2.69
CA GLU A 68 17.62 0.75 -3.34
C GLU A 68 18.68 1.39 -4.21
N GLN A 69 18.44 2.60 -4.71
CA GLN A 69 19.43 3.38 -5.45
C GLN A 69 20.68 3.69 -4.62
N PHE A 70 20.56 3.68 -3.28
CA PHE A 70 21.66 4.00 -2.37
C PHE A 70 22.42 2.75 -1.89
N ARG A 71 21.98 1.55 -2.28
CA ARG A 71 22.71 0.32 -1.95
C ARG A 71 23.93 0.17 -2.87
N PRO A 72 25.14 -0.03 -2.33
CA PRO A 72 26.33 -0.26 -3.14
C PRO A 72 26.15 -1.43 -4.12
N GLY A 73 26.45 -1.21 -5.40
CA GLY A 73 26.31 -2.23 -6.45
C GLY A 73 24.87 -2.47 -6.95
N SER A 74 23.91 -1.64 -6.54
CA SER A 74 22.52 -1.73 -7.01
C SER A 74 22.42 -1.44 -8.51
N GLN A 75 21.85 -2.39 -9.26
CA GLN A 75 21.48 -2.21 -10.67
C GLN A 75 19.96 -2.11 -10.75
N LEU A 76 19.45 -0.93 -11.07
CA LEU A 76 18.02 -0.69 -11.16
C LEU A 76 17.50 -1.10 -12.53
N ARG A 77 16.48 -1.97 -12.56
CA ARG A 77 15.79 -2.41 -13.77
C ARG A 77 14.81 -1.35 -14.32
N VAL A 78 14.34 -0.48 -13.43
CA VAL A 78 13.42 0.64 -13.68
C VAL A 78 13.99 1.91 -13.03
N PRO A 79 13.56 3.12 -13.44
CA PRO A 79 14.01 4.36 -12.78
C PRO A 79 13.75 4.35 -11.28
N ALA A 80 14.56 5.11 -10.52
CA ALA A 80 14.52 5.10 -9.06
C ALA A 80 13.20 5.62 -8.46
N GLU A 81 12.41 6.35 -9.24
CA GLU A 81 11.05 6.79 -8.90
C GLU A 81 10.01 5.66 -8.98
N ILE A 82 10.37 4.50 -9.55
CA ILE A 82 9.52 3.31 -9.61
C ILE A 82 10.05 2.26 -8.63
N ALA A 83 9.19 1.82 -7.72
CA ALA A 83 9.47 0.64 -6.91
C ALA A 83 9.31 -0.61 -7.76
N ASP A 84 10.40 -1.36 -7.98
CA ASP A 84 10.35 -2.64 -8.68
C ASP A 84 9.85 -3.76 -7.76
N VAL A 85 8.54 -3.99 -7.79
CA VAL A 85 7.85 -5.06 -7.06
C VAL A 85 7.66 -6.33 -7.89
N SER A 86 8.42 -6.47 -8.98
CA SER A 86 8.44 -7.72 -9.77
C SER A 86 9.17 -8.84 -9.02
N ASN A 87 9.13 -10.05 -9.57
CA ASN A 87 9.94 -11.19 -9.13
C ASN A 87 11.21 -11.39 -9.98
N LEU A 88 11.70 -10.32 -10.62
CA LEU A 88 12.75 -10.37 -11.64
C LEU A 88 14.06 -9.75 -11.14
N THR A 89 15.18 -10.33 -11.59
CA THR A 89 16.51 -9.73 -11.52
C THR A 89 16.64 -8.58 -12.52
N TYR A 90 17.72 -7.80 -12.41
CA TYR A 90 18.10 -6.79 -13.41
C TYR A 90 18.15 -7.34 -14.84
N GLY A 91 18.53 -8.62 -15.02
CA GLY A 91 18.57 -9.29 -16.33
C GLY A 91 17.26 -9.98 -16.73
N ASP A 92 16.12 -9.55 -16.18
CA ASP A 92 14.78 -10.10 -16.45
C ASP A 92 14.66 -11.62 -16.24
N LYS A 93 15.36 -12.16 -15.22
CA LYS A 93 15.23 -13.57 -14.80
C LYS A 93 14.48 -13.67 -13.49
N ILE A 94 13.65 -14.70 -13.31
CA ILE A 94 12.98 -14.96 -12.04
C ILE A 94 14.02 -15.19 -10.94
N TRP A 95 13.85 -14.58 -9.77
CA TRP A 95 14.72 -14.82 -8.62
C TRP A 95 14.71 -16.29 -8.19
N ALA A 96 15.90 -16.82 -7.93
CA ALA A 96 16.08 -18.14 -7.29
C ALA A 96 15.39 -18.19 -5.91
N GLU A 97 15.12 -19.39 -5.41
CA GLU A 97 14.32 -19.60 -4.20
C GLU A 97 15.02 -19.07 -2.94
N GLU A 98 16.33 -19.29 -2.87
CA GLU A 98 17.26 -18.88 -1.84
C GLU A 98 17.66 -17.39 -1.90
N SER A 99 17.14 -16.63 -2.89
CA SER A 99 17.45 -15.21 -3.04
C SER A 99 16.98 -14.41 -1.82
N PRO A 100 17.90 -13.70 -1.11
CA PRO A 100 17.52 -12.83 0.00
C PRO A 100 16.53 -11.73 -0.42
N ARG A 101 16.64 -11.26 -1.67
CA ARG A 101 15.72 -10.29 -2.27
C ARG A 101 14.32 -10.87 -2.42
N ARG A 102 14.21 -12.11 -2.89
CA ARG A 102 12.92 -12.82 -2.99
C ARG A 102 12.29 -12.97 -1.61
N LEU A 103 13.07 -13.38 -0.61
CA LEU A 103 12.59 -13.48 0.78
C LEU A 103 12.08 -12.13 1.31
N HIS A 104 12.84 -11.06 1.10
CA HIS A 104 12.42 -9.71 1.48
C HIS A 104 11.08 -9.30 0.85
N GLU A 105 10.91 -9.55 -0.46
CA GLU A 105 9.68 -9.20 -1.20
C GLU A 105 8.48 -10.10 -0.85
N MET A 106 8.69 -11.29 -0.26
CA MET A 106 7.58 -12.12 0.23
C MET A 106 6.76 -11.42 1.32
N ALA A 107 7.31 -10.40 1.99
CA ALA A 107 6.56 -9.59 2.95
C ALA A 107 5.38 -8.82 2.31
N ASN A 108 5.38 -8.59 0.99
CA ASN A 108 4.25 -7.98 0.28
C ASN A 108 3.01 -8.90 0.25
N ARG A 109 3.15 -10.17 0.69
CA ARG A 109 2.03 -11.11 0.90
C ARG A 109 1.30 -10.90 2.23
N LEU A 110 1.87 -10.10 3.14
CA LEU A 110 1.19 -9.70 4.37
C LEU A 110 0.28 -8.50 4.07
N TRP A 111 -0.83 -8.38 4.79
CA TRP A 111 -1.67 -7.18 4.73
C TRP A 111 -0.90 -5.95 5.19
N HIS A 112 -0.72 -4.97 4.30
CA HIS A 112 0.08 -3.78 4.58
C HIS A 112 -0.47 -2.53 3.89
N THR A 113 -0.01 -1.38 4.37
CA THR A 113 -0.10 -0.10 3.67
C THR A 113 1.32 0.44 3.47
N ASP A 114 1.61 0.87 2.25
CA ASP A 114 2.95 1.27 1.85
C ASP A 114 3.50 2.41 2.70
N ASN A 115 4.77 2.28 3.07
CA ASN A 115 5.51 3.28 3.84
C ASN A 115 4.87 3.70 5.18
N SER A 116 4.00 2.89 5.78
CA SER A 116 3.44 3.21 7.11
C SER A 116 4.51 3.25 8.22
N PHE A 117 5.68 2.65 7.99
CA PHE A 117 6.87 2.75 8.83
C PHE A 117 7.66 4.06 8.64
N ARG A 118 7.13 5.06 7.92
CA ARG A 118 7.69 6.41 7.81
C ARG A 118 6.80 7.42 8.51
N THR A 119 7.39 8.47 9.10
CA THR A 119 6.65 9.53 9.80
C THR A 119 5.59 10.18 8.92
N VAL A 120 5.94 10.48 7.66
CA VAL A 120 4.99 10.88 6.62
C VAL A 120 4.77 9.68 5.70
N PRO A 121 3.64 8.98 5.82
CA PRO A 121 3.36 7.81 4.99
C PRO A 121 2.98 8.20 3.55
N ALA A 122 2.98 7.21 2.66
CA ALA A 122 2.58 7.40 1.27
C ALA A 122 1.10 7.82 1.19
N LEU A 123 0.79 8.71 0.23
CA LEU A 123 -0.59 9.13 -0.04
C LEU A 123 -1.35 8.08 -0.87
N ALA A 124 -0.71 7.62 -1.94
CA ALA A 124 -1.26 6.67 -2.90
C ALA A 124 -0.11 5.88 -3.54
N SER A 125 -0.42 4.64 -3.94
CA SER A 125 0.46 3.79 -4.74
C SER A 125 -0.18 3.55 -6.09
N LEU A 126 0.58 3.73 -7.16
CA LEU A 126 0.15 3.49 -8.52
C LEU A 126 0.89 2.27 -9.06
N LEU A 127 0.15 1.18 -9.27
CA LEU A 127 0.70 -0.09 -9.71
C LEU A 127 0.26 -0.36 -11.15
N TYR A 128 1.23 -0.61 -12.03
CA TYR A 128 1.01 -0.78 -13.46
C TYR A 128 1.53 -2.15 -13.91
N ALA A 129 0.63 -3.01 -14.40
CA ALA A 129 0.99 -4.35 -14.85
C ALA A 129 1.77 -4.30 -16.17
N ARG A 130 2.96 -4.94 -16.18
CA ARG A 130 3.78 -5.14 -17.40
C ARG A 130 3.72 -6.58 -17.89
N SER A 131 3.62 -7.52 -16.97
CA SER A 131 3.43 -8.94 -17.21
C SER A 131 2.69 -9.56 -16.02
N ILE A 132 1.94 -10.62 -16.27
CA ILE A 132 1.13 -11.30 -15.25
C ILE A 132 1.55 -12.77 -15.21
N PRO A 133 1.78 -13.36 -14.02
CA PRO A 133 2.07 -14.78 -13.92
C PRO A 133 0.87 -15.61 -14.39
N PRO A 134 1.09 -16.80 -15.00
CA PRO A 134 -0.01 -17.63 -15.51
C PRO A 134 -0.93 -18.19 -14.41
N VAL A 135 -0.45 -18.21 -13.15
CA VAL A 135 -1.18 -18.71 -11.99
C VAL A 135 -1.01 -17.76 -10.81
N GLY A 136 -2.11 -17.46 -10.13
CA GLY A 136 -2.11 -16.62 -8.93
C GLY A 136 -1.91 -15.14 -9.24
N GLY A 137 -1.15 -14.44 -8.37
CA GLY A 137 -0.77 -13.05 -8.59
C GLY A 137 -1.90 -12.02 -8.48
N ARG A 138 -3.02 -12.37 -7.83
CA ARG A 138 -4.08 -11.41 -7.50
C ARG A 138 -3.59 -10.44 -6.44
N THR A 139 -4.12 -9.23 -6.46
CA THR A 139 -3.89 -8.25 -5.40
C THR A 139 -5.20 -8.06 -4.64
N GLU A 140 -5.15 -8.23 -3.33
CA GLU A 140 -6.30 -8.00 -2.47
C GLU A 140 -6.19 -6.63 -1.80
N PHE A 141 -7.30 -5.92 -1.72
CA PHE A 141 -7.42 -4.63 -1.07
C PHE A 141 -8.53 -4.71 -0.01
N ALA A 142 -8.31 -4.12 1.16
CA ALA A 142 -9.29 -4.10 2.24
C ALA A 142 -9.80 -2.66 2.52
N ASP A 143 -11.12 -2.47 2.63
CA ASP A 143 -11.70 -1.17 2.98
C ASP A 143 -11.58 -0.91 4.49
N LEU A 144 -10.49 -0.26 4.90
CA LEU A 144 -10.27 0.07 6.31
C LEU A 144 -11.23 1.12 6.86
N ARG A 145 -11.98 1.83 6.00
CA ARG A 145 -13.02 2.76 6.40
C ARG A 145 -14.31 1.99 6.74
N GLY A 146 -14.71 1.05 5.88
CA GLY A 146 -15.82 0.11 6.17
C GLY A 146 -15.54 -0.76 7.40
N ALA A 147 -14.29 -1.21 7.56
CA ALA A 147 -13.84 -1.91 8.76
C ALA A 147 -13.99 -1.05 10.03
N TYR A 148 -13.66 0.23 9.97
CA TYR A 148 -13.86 1.15 11.11
C TYR A 148 -15.35 1.34 11.43
N ASP A 149 -16.18 1.55 10.40
CA ASP A 149 -17.61 1.83 10.58
C ASP A 149 -18.34 0.65 11.23
N SER A 150 -17.90 -0.59 10.97
CA SER A 150 -18.45 -1.82 11.54
C SER A 150 -17.98 -2.18 12.96
N LEU A 151 -17.06 -1.40 13.56
CA LEU A 151 -16.70 -1.57 14.97
C LEU A 151 -17.86 -1.16 15.88
N SER A 152 -17.94 -1.77 17.07
CA SER A 152 -18.85 -1.28 18.13
C SER A 152 -18.42 0.12 18.60
N ASP A 153 -19.36 0.87 19.16
CA ASP A 153 -19.06 2.23 19.62
C ASP A 153 -18.08 2.21 20.80
N GLU A 154 -18.15 1.20 21.67
CA GLU A 154 -17.19 1.02 22.77
C GLU A 154 -15.78 0.82 22.25
N LEU A 155 -15.61 0.02 21.18
CA LEU A 155 -14.30 -0.19 20.58
C LEU A 155 -13.81 1.05 19.85
N LYS A 156 -14.70 1.78 19.16
CA LYS A 156 -14.36 3.08 18.55
C LYS A 156 -13.86 4.07 19.59
N ASP A 157 -14.48 4.11 20.77
CA ASP A 157 -14.08 4.99 21.88
C ASP A 157 -12.75 4.58 22.49
N GLN A 158 -12.52 3.28 22.70
CA GLN A 158 -11.23 2.77 23.18
C GLN A 158 -10.08 3.14 22.26
N LEU A 159 -10.29 3.11 20.93
CA LEU A 159 -9.26 3.39 19.94
C LEU A 159 -8.95 4.88 19.76
N GLN A 160 -9.74 5.78 20.35
CA GLN A 160 -9.51 7.22 20.21
C GLN A 160 -8.16 7.62 20.82
N GLY A 161 -7.34 8.33 20.03
CA GLY A 161 -6.03 8.80 20.47
C GLY A 161 -4.95 7.72 20.58
N GLN A 162 -5.27 6.45 20.32
CA GLN A 162 -4.26 5.39 20.32
C GLN A 162 -3.31 5.51 19.12
N ALA A 163 -2.06 5.11 19.35
CA ALA A 163 -1.04 5.01 18.33
C ALA A 163 -0.42 3.61 18.34
N ALA A 164 -0.04 3.10 17.16
CA ALA A 164 0.73 1.89 17.00
C ALA A 164 2.17 2.23 16.59
N GLU A 165 3.15 1.46 17.08
CA GLU A 165 4.53 1.54 16.60
C GLU A 165 4.66 0.77 15.28
N HIS A 166 4.96 1.44 14.17
CA HIS A 166 5.23 0.83 12.88
C HIS A 166 6.73 0.65 12.65
N CYS A 167 7.14 -0.57 12.31
CA CYS A 167 8.52 -0.94 12.07
C CYS A 167 8.63 -1.91 10.88
N ILE A 168 9.38 -1.52 9.83
CA ILE A 168 9.58 -2.39 8.67
C ILE A 168 10.24 -3.72 9.06
N ARG A 169 11.21 -3.68 9.97
CA ARG A 169 11.96 -4.85 10.45
C ARG A 169 11.04 -5.86 11.13
N TYR A 170 10.00 -5.40 11.84
CA TYR A 170 9.01 -6.29 12.43
C TYR A 170 8.28 -7.12 11.37
N SER A 171 7.76 -6.46 10.32
CA SER A 171 7.08 -7.17 9.22
C SER A 171 7.99 -8.15 8.47
N ARG A 172 9.28 -7.80 8.29
CA ARG A 172 10.25 -8.65 7.60
C ARG A 172 10.65 -9.85 8.45
N ALA A 173 10.81 -9.67 9.77
CA ALA A 173 11.11 -10.77 10.68
C ALA A 173 9.99 -11.83 10.70
N ARG A 174 8.72 -11.42 10.51
CA ARG A 174 7.58 -12.36 10.40
C ARG A 174 7.67 -13.33 9.23
N ILE A 175 8.44 -13.00 8.19
CA ILE A 175 8.73 -13.89 7.06
C ILE A 175 10.15 -14.47 7.12
N GLY A 176 10.86 -14.33 8.25
CA GLY A 176 12.21 -14.85 8.47
C GLY A 176 13.34 -13.97 7.94
N PHE A 177 13.06 -12.75 7.46
CA PHE A 177 14.09 -11.84 6.97
C PHE A 177 14.58 -10.91 8.08
N THR A 178 15.85 -11.08 8.47
CA THR A 178 16.52 -10.27 9.50
C THR A 178 17.76 -9.54 8.99
N ASN A 179 18.09 -9.67 7.70
CA ASN A 179 19.32 -9.20 7.10
C ASN A 179 19.27 -7.70 6.78
N PHE A 180 19.27 -6.87 7.83
CA PHE A 180 19.41 -5.42 7.72
C PHE A 180 20.82 -5.00 8.12
N SER A 181 21.43 -4.12 7.34
CA SER A 181 22.66 -3.43 7.75
C SER A 181 22.38 -2.43 8.88
N GLN A 182 23.42 -2.07 9.64
CA GLN A 182 23.30 -1.07 10.70
C GLN A 182 22.76 0.28 10.16
N GLN A 183 23.22 0.69 8.98
CA GLN A 183 22.75 1.91 8.31
C GLN A 183 21.26 1.84 7.95
N GLU A 184 20.76 0.68 7.50
CA GLU A 184 19.33 0.49 7.24
C GLU A 184 18.49 0.54 8.52
N ILE A 185 19.02 -0.01 9.62
CA ILE A 185 18.36 0.04 10.93
C ILE A 185 18.23 1.50 11.41
N GLU A 186 19.31 2.27 11.31
CA GLU A 186 19.36 3.67 11.75
C GLU A 186 18.54 4.61 10.87
N SER A 187 18.47 4.35 9.56
CA SER A 187 17.69 5.17 8.62
C SER A 187 16.18 4.89 8.64
N MET A 188 15.73 3.81 9.30
CA MET A 188 14.33 3.42 9.43
C MET A 188 13.98 3.09 10.89
N PRO A 189 14.06 4.08 11.81
CA PRO A 189 13.62 3.88 13.17
C PRO A 189 12.11 3.58 13.20
N PRO A 190 11.61 2.85 14.20
CA PRO A 190 10.17 2.70 14.41
C PRO A 190 9.47 4.06 14.53
N VAL A 191 8.26 4.16 14.02
CA VAL A 191 7.47 5.41 14.05
C VAL A 191 6.09 5.17 14.66
N ALA A 192 5.59 6.14 15.42
CA ALA A 192 4.23 6.11 15.91
C ALA A 192 3.25 6.54 14.80
N GLN A 193 2.18 5.78 14.61
CA GLN A 193 1.07 6.10 13.71
C GLN A 193 -0.25 6.03 14.46
N ALA A 194 -1.14 7.00 14.25
CA ALA A 194 -2.48 6.95 14.84
C ALA A 194 -3.24 5.71 14.32
N VAL A 195 -3.85 4.94 15.22
CA VAL A 195 -4.63 3.74 14.88
C VAL A 195 -5.90 4.10 14.13
N VAL A 196 -6.51 5.24 14.49
CA VAL A 196 -7.67 5.81 13.80
C VAL A 196 -7.25 7.13 13.17
N ARG A 197 -7.43 7.23 11.84
CA ARG A 197 -7.17 8.45 11.08
C ARG A 197 -8.46 9.03 10.53
N ARG A 198 -8.48 10.36 10.37
CA ARG A 198 -9.52 11.06 9.59
C ARG A 198 -8.96 11.41 8.23
N ILE A 199 -9.69 11.07 7.17
CA ILE A 199 -9.38 11.45 5.79
C ILE A 199 -9.94 12.86 5.57
N PRO A 200 -9.12 13.90 5.38
CA PRO A 200 -9.62 15.28 5.29
C PRO A 200 -10.61 15.49 4.15
N GLN A 201 -10.39 14.85 3.00
CA GLN A 201 -11.13 15.07 1.76
C GLN A 201 -12.54 14.47 1.79
N SER A 202 -12.74 13.34 2.47
CA SER A 202 -14.04 12.69 2.59
C SER A 202 -14.67 12.84 3.99
N GLY A 203 -13.90 13.25 4.99
CA GLY A 203 -14.31 13.30 6.39
C GLY A 203 -14.43 11.95 7.09
N ARG A 204 -14.33 10.83 6.34
CA ARG A 204 -14.39 9.45 6.86
C ARG A 204 -13.27 9.20 7.87
N LYS A 205 -13.56 8.39 8.87
CA LYS A 205 -12.54 7.76 9.71
C LYS A 205 -12.13 6.42 9.10
N THR A 206 -10.91 6.00 9.39
CA THR A 206 -10.35 4.72 8.93
C THR A 206 -9.47 4.13 10.02
N LEU A 207 -9.44 2.80 10.09
CA LEU A 207 -8.34 2.12 10.74
C LEU A 207 -7.06 2.36 9.93
N TYR A 208 -5.93 2.52 10.60
CA TYR A 208 -4.62 2.67 9.95
C TYR A 208 -3.64 1.66 10.56
N LEU A 209 -3.68 0.47 9.97
CA LEU A 209 -2.98 -0.73 10.43
C LEU A 209 -2.26 -1.38 9.25
N ALA A 210 -1.20 -2.10 9.54
CA ALA A 210 -0.41 -2.84 8.55
C ALA A 210 0.39 -3.92 9.26
N SER A 211 0.96 -4.86 8.51
CA SER A 211 1.94 -5.82 9.00
C SER A 211 3.17 -5.19 9.66
N HIS A 212 3.40 -3.89 9.43
CA HIS A 212 4.45 -3.10 10.07
C HIS A 212 4.09 -2.68 11.50
N ALA A 213 2.80 -2.58 11.83
CA ALA A 213 2.34 -2.24 13.18
C ALA A 213 2.74 -3.37 14.14
N ARG A 214 3.65 -3.07 15.06
CA ARG A 214 4.22 -4.03 16.01
C ARG A 214 3.37 -4.17 17.25
N HIS A 215 2.91 -3.07 17.84
CA HIS A 215 2.07 -3.08 19.04
C HIS A 215 1.41 -1.70 19.23
N ILE A 216 0.33 -1.64 20.02
CA ILE A 216 -0.26 -0.39 20.49
C ILE A 216 0.63 0.23 21.58
N ILE A 217 1.02 1.48 21.40
CA ILE A 217 1.85 2.25 22.33
C ILE A 217 1.06 2.50 23.61
N GLY A 218 1.70 2.26 24.76
CA GLY A 218 1.10 2.43 26.09
C GLY A 218 0.38 1.18 26.62
N MET A 219 0.32 0.11 25.84
CA MET A 219 -0.12 -1.21 26.30
C MET A 219 1.09 -2.11 26.60
N PRO A 220 0.94 -3.15 27.44
CA PRO A 220 1.93 -4.23 27.53
C PRO A 220 2.21 -4.83 26.15
N ASP A 221 3.47 -5.16 25.87
CA ASP A 221 3.97 -5.49 24.52
C ASP A 221 3.15 -6.62 23.84
N GLN A 222 2.71 -7.62 24.61
CA GLN A 222 1.90 -8.73 24.09
C GLN A 222 0.43 -8.32 23.86
N GLU A 223 -0.19 -7.63 24.81
CA GLU A 223 -1.58 -7.16 24.68
C GLU A 223 -1.71 -6.18 23.51
N GLY A 224 -0.73 -5.28 23.33
CA GLY A 224 -0.68 -4.35 22.21
C GLY A 224 -0.50 -5.06 20.86
N ARG A 225 0.24 -6.18 20.82
CA ARG A 225 0.34 -7.03 19.62
C ARG A 225 -0.99 -7.71 19.31
N ASP A 226 -1.59 -8.34 20.30
CA ASP A 226 -2.84 -9.08 20.15
C ASP A 226 -3.96 -8.14 19.66
N ARG A 227 -4.01 -6.91 20.16
CA ARG A 227 -4.94 -5.88 19.69
C ARG A 227 -4.72 -5.49 18.22
N VAL A 228 -3.47 -5.37 17.78
CA VAL A 228 -3.17 -5.10 16.36
C VAL A 228 -3.64 -6.26 15.49
N ASP A 229 -3.35 -7.50 15.89
CA ASP A 229 -3.75 -8.70 15.14
C ASP A 229 -5.27 -8.85 15.07
N GLU A 230 -5.98 -8.59 16.18
CA GLU A 230 -7.46 -8.57 16.22
C GLU A 230 -8.04 -7.55 15.23
N LEU A 231 -7.51 -6.32 15.22
CA LEU A 231 -8.01 -5.27 14.33
C LEU A 231 -7.67 -5.56 12.86
N ILE A 232 -6.50 -6.15 12.56
CA ILE A 232 -6.16 -6.60 11.20
C ILE A 232 -7.09 -7.72 10.78
N ALA A 233 -7.37 -8.69 11.65
CA ALA A 233 -8.30 -9.79 11.35
C ALA A 233 -9.73 -9.29 11.10
N HIS A 234 -10.20 -8.30 11.87
CA HIS A 234 -11.48 -7.65 11.63
C HIS A 234 -11.51 -6.89 10.29
N ALA A 235 -10.46 -6.13 10.01
CA ALA A 235 -10.37 -5.34 8.79
C ALA A 235 -10.25 -6.17 7.51
N THR A 236 -9.76 -7.41 7.62
CA THR A 236 -9.53 -8.32 6.49
C THR A 236 -10.56 -9.44 6.41
N LYS A 237 -11.75 -9.25 7.01
CA LYS A 237 -12.91 -10.10 6.76
C LYS A 237 -13.36 -10.00 5.30
N PRO A 238 -13.93 -11.07 4.69
CA PRO A 238 -14.30 -11.11 3.29
C PRO A 238 -15.19 -9.95 2.82
N GLU A 239 -16.11 -9.46 3.66
CA GLU A 239 -17.00 -8.34 3.35
C GLU A 239 -16.27 -7.01 3.12
N ASN A 240 -15.04 -6.87 3.61
CA ASN A 240 -14.21 -5.68 3.42
C ASN A 240 -13.22 -5.82 2.24
N ILE A 241 -13.13 -7.00 1.60
CA ILE A 241 -12.08 -7.31 0.63
C ILE A 241 -12.59 -7.14 -0.81
N TYR A 242 -11.81 -6.40 -1.60
CA TYR A 242 -11.83 -6.44 -3.06
C TYR A 242 -10.63 -7.22 -3.58
N ILE A 243 -10.87 -8.26 -4.40
CA ILE A 243 -9.82 -9.06 -5.04
C ILE A 243 -9.66 -8.61 -6.48
N HIS A 244 -8.57 -7.91 -6.76
CA HIS A 244 -8.24 -7.48 -8.11
C HIS A 244 -7.60 -8.61 -8.93
N ARG A 245 -8.18 -8.86 -10.10
CA ARG A 245 -7.61 -9.74 -11.13
C ARG A 245 -6.98 -8.87 -12.21
N TRP A 246 -5.65 -8.97 -12.32
CA TRP A 246 -4.89 -8.22 -13.31
C TRP A 246 -5.22 -8.65 -14.74
N ARG A 247 -5.12 -7.69 -15.65
CA ARG A 247 -5.17 -7.85 -17.11
C ARG A 247 -4.08 -6.97 -17.75
N VAL A 248 -3.52 -7.41 -18.88
CA VAL A 248 -2.57 -6.68 -19.74
C VAL A 248 -3.08 -6.64 -21.16
#